data_AF-A0A930X836-F1
#
_entry.id   AF-A0A930X836-F1
#
_cell.length_a   1.000
_cell.length_b   1.000
_cell.length_c   1.000
_cell.angle_alpha   90.00
_cell.angle_beta   90.00
_cell.angle_gamma   90.00
#
_symmetry.space_group_name_H-M   'P 1'
#
loop_
_entity.id
_entity.type
_entity.pdbx_description
1 polymer ?
#
loop_
_entity_poly.entity_id
_entity_poly.type
_entity_poly.pdbx_seq_one_letter_code
_entity_poly.pdbx_strand_id
1 'polypeptide(L)'
;MPAYLRSLSLILGITLGIFLSVGGWYWLLFKRPAPDQIEALNRHLPTLVALIDSHRDTEAAALLDQLPYRIVVSNSDRQAITSNLSQELRQRQIQGQRALNNGLLTEHLDQSGLRFYYQLPVSLWDVHLLFPLILGLLLGLLAALWDLWQRQQLQEQTEALIMISQPPAPQDPALQARLTSLESENQALKNATRPPPAASEDRHSRQALETELAQLRQQQQKQEEILRQQAHSLADLQAELTHQQERLSQRDKSLQESKTALEDTENQLTKALQTSERLQNKLTEAEARLSDIQSQSDQLHAAWQEIQQLRSAETGWLQKQEGWQRDRRNLLTQLQEKEVQRQKIEASLQQSRLKLREISAAYKKQLETLQHLPPDLQDLQGVLAGLIEEKDLIEHENAELRIELADRASESQRLRKELEIRSERLQQAQQMIDSLGQALQKNERELGLLSETLADKLQDLERVQDLHDEDQRALASAIQERDQLRLQLAEQEDSLAQLRDELSDSQAAHQALQQKLDELDIEQLTQERDHLRQSLQLMTQQQERRQQSLDSLKEKLKTGEALYDKLKRHAEKQALQLQAQVHEIQRYRSELQLLKGRDEAIDSLSEGS
;
A
#
# COMPACT_ATOMS: atom_id res chain seq x y z
N MET A 1 -14.70 24.07 27.44
CA MET A 1 -13.71 24.96 26.79
C MET A 1 -14.34 25.53 25.54
N PRO A 2 -14.39 26.86 25.34
CA PRO A 2 -14.81 27.44 24.06
C PRO A 2 -13.93 26.88 22.93
N ALA A 3 -14.55 26.58 21.78
CA ALA A 3 -13.90 25.89 20.65
C ALA A 3 -12.58 26.57 20.22
N TYR A 4 -12.53 27.91 20.30
CA TYR A 4 -11.36 28.71 19.99
C TYR A 4 -10.15 28.48 20.90
N LEU A 5 -10.34 28.17 22.19
CA LEU A 5 -9.21 27.88 23.08
C LEU A 5 -8.59 26.52 22.78
N ARG A 6 -9.41 25.55 22.33
CA ARG A 6 -8.91 24.22 21.96
C ARG A 6 -8.13 24.27 20.65
N SER A 7 -8.61 24.97 19.63
CA SER A 7 -7.87 25.14 18.37
C SER A 7 -6.55 25.88 18.58
N LEU A 8 -6.54 26.94 19.40
CA LEU A 8 -5.33 27.69 19.72
C LEU A 8 -4.30 26.84 20.49
N SER A 9 -4.76 25.98 21.42
CA SER A 9 -3.89 25.02 22.12
C SER A 9 -3.30 23.96 21.18
N LEU A 10 -4.06 23.53 20.18
CA LEU A 10 -3.64 22.55 19.19
C LEU A 10 -2.57 23.13 18.25
N ILE A 11 -2.78 24.37 17.80
CA ILE A 11 -1.81 25.11 16.98
C ILE A 11 -0.50 25.30 17.75
N LEU A 12 -0.56 25.78 18.99
CA LEU A 12 0.62 25.99 19.83
C LEU A 12 1.35 24.68 20.17
N GLY A 13 0.60 23.60 20.43
CA GLY A 13 1.19 22.30 20.72
C GLY A 13 1.94 21.71 19.53
N ILE A 14 1.33 21.74 18.34
CA ILE A 14 1.94 21.22 17.11
C ILE A 14 3.13 22.07 16.67
N THR A 15 2.99 23.40 16.68
CA THR A 15 4.09 24.33 16.35
C THR A 15 5.29 24.11 17.26
N LEU A 16 5.07 24.08 18.58
CA LEU A 16 6.15 23.89 19.55
C LEU A 16 6.78 22.50 19.41
N GLY A 17 5.98 21.46 19.21
CA GLY A 17 6.47 20.09 19.02
C GLY A 17 7.38 19.95 17.79
N ILE A 18 6.95 20.51 16.65
CA ILE A 18 7.74 20.50 15.40
C ILE A 18 8.97 21.39 15.53
N PHE A 19 8.85 22.56 16.16
CA PHE A 19 9.99 23.45 16.36
C PHE A 19 11.05 22.82 17.27
N LEU A 20 10.66 22.17 18.36
CA LEU A 20 11.58 21.50 19.25
C LEU A 20 12.19 20.23 18.63
N SER A 21 11.41 19.45 17.89
CA SER A 21 11.92 18.23 17.25
C SER A 21 12.86 18.55 16.09
N VAL A 22 12.44 19.40 15.15
CA VAL A 22 13.24 19.77 13.98
C VAL A 22 14.37 20.73 14.37
N GLY A 23 14.11 21.69 15.26
CA GLY A 23 15.14 22.58 15.79
C GLY A 23 16.18 21.82 16.61
N GLY A 24 15.74 20.87 17.46
CA GLY A 24 16.65 20.00 18.21
C GLY A 24 17.46 19.07 17.32
N TRP A 25 16.82 18.46 16.32
CA TRP A 25 17.47 17.62 15.30
C TRP A 25 18.48 18.42 14.47
N TYR A 26 18.10 19.61 13.99
CA TYR A 26 18.99 20.52 13.26
C TYR A 26 20.19 20.95 14.12
N TRP A 27 19.96 21.27 15.39
CA TRP A 27 21.04 21.66 16.29
C TRP A 27 21.98 20.50 16.65
N LEU A 28 21.48 19.26 16.67
CA LEU A 28 22.26 18.05 16.94
C LEU A 28 23.03 17.54 15.71
N LEU A 29 22.48 17.68 14.50
CA LEU A 29 23.04 17.07 13.29
C LEU A 29 23.65 18.07 12.30
N PHE A 30 23.05 19.26 12.15
CA PHE A 30 23.45 20.25 11.16
C PHE A 30 24.38 21.35 11.69
N LYS A 31 24.65 21.37 13.00
CA LYS A 31 25.74 22.19 13.56
C LYS A 31 27.14 21.61 13.30
N ARG A 32 27.23 20.59 12.43
CA ARG A 32 28.49 20.27 11.74
C ARG A 32 28.68 21.32 10.65
N PRO A 33 29.85 21.98 10.59
CA PRO A 33 30.10 23.06 9.64
C PRO A 33 29.93 22.49 8.23
N ALA A 34 29.34 23.28 7.33
CA ALA A 34 29.18 22.87 5.95
C ALA A 34 30.54 22.41 5.40
N PRO A 35 30.60 21.26 4.68
CA PRO A 35 31.86 20.67 4.22
C PRO A 35 32.72 21.68 3.43
N ASP A 36 32.09 22.56 2.66
CA ASP A 36 32.73 23.62 1.89
C ASP A 36 33.54 24.62 2.76
N GLN A 37 33.12 24.85 4.01
CA GLN A 37 33.82 25.74 4.95
C GLN A 37 35.02 25.06 5.59
N ILE A 38 34.91 23.76 5.89
CA ILE A 38 36.05 22.93 6.31
C ILE A 38 37.07 22.85 5.17
N GLU A 39 36.61 22.76 3.93
CA GLU A 39 37.50 22.68 2.77
C GLU A 39 38.33 23.97 2.60
N ALA A 40 37.73 25.14 2.81
CA ALA A 40 38.47 26.41 2.82
C ALA A 40 39.53 26.46 3.93
N LEU A 41 39.23 25.96 5.13
CA LEU A 41 40.20 25.85 6.22
C LEU A 41 41.32 24.86 5.86
N ASN A 42 40.96 23.69 5.33
CA ASN A 42 41.90 22.64 4.95
C ASN A 42 42.87 23.09 3.85
N ARG A 43 42.44 23.95 2.91
CA ARG A 43 43.34 24.54 1.90
C ARG A 43 44.42 25.44 2.52
N HIS A 44 44.09 26.15 3.60
CA HIS A 44 44.99 27.07 4.29
C HIS A 44 45.74 26.43 5.47
N LEU A 45 45.34 25.22 5.89
CA LEU A 45 45.88 24.51 7.03
C LEU A 45 47.40 24.26 6.92
N PRO A 46 47.97 23.77 5.79
CA PRO A 46 49.41 23.54 5.69
C PRO A 46 50.21 24.84 5.84
N THR A 47 49.68 25.94 5.31
CA THR A 47 50.30 27.27 5.42
C THR A 47 50.22 27.79 6.85
N LEU A 48 49.09 27.60 7.53
CA LEU A 48 48.92 27.97 8.94
C LEU A 48 49.85 27.18 9.85
N VAL A 49 49.97 25.86 9.67
CA VAL A 49 50.89 25.01 10.42
C VAL A 49 52.33 25.49 10.22
N ALA A 50 52.77 25.71 8.98
CA ALA A 50 54.11 26.21 8.67
C ALA A 50 54.39 27.61 9.27
N LEU A 51 53.41 28.50 9.29
CA LEU A 51 53.53 29.84 9.89
C LEU A 51 53.62 29.77 11.42
N ILE A 52 52.85 28.88 12.06
CA ILE A 52 52.87 28.69 13.51
C ILE A 52 54.18 28.02 13.95
N ASP A 53 54.62 26.98 13.24
CA ASP A 53 55.89 26.28 13.52
C ASP A 53 57.12 27.18 13.32
N SER A 54 57.02 28.17 12.42
CA SER A 54 58.06 29.17 12.20
C SER A 54 57.93 30.43 13.08
N HIS A 55 57.02 30.43 14.06
CA HIS A 55 56.77 31.53 14.99
C HIS A 55 56.39 32.87 14.31
N ARG A 56 55.65 32.81 13.20
CA ARG A 56 55.18 33.98 12.43
C ARG A 56 53.72 34.32 12.74
N ASP A 57 53.46 34.64 14.01
CA ASP A 57 52.10 34.82 14.55
C ASP A 57 51.29 35.93 13.87
N THR A 58 51.96 36.97 13.35
CA THR A 58 51.32 38.09 12.65
C THR A 58 50.81 37.70 11.27
N GLU A 59 51.59 36.92 10.52
CA GLU A 59 51.20 36.36 9.22
C GLU A 59 50.09 35.32 9.41
N ALA A 60 50.20 34.47 10.43
CA ALA A 60 49.15 33.52 10.79
C ALA A 60 47.84 34.21 11.15
N ALA A 61 47.89 35.28 11.95
CA ALA A 61 46.72 36.07 12.31
C ALA A 61 46.08 36.78 11.10
N ALA A 62 46.89 37.31 10.18
CA ALA A 62 46.39 37.93 8.95
C ALA A 62 45.70 36.92 8.01
N LEU A 63 46.19 35.68 7.98
CA LEU A 63 45.60 34.59 7.22
C LEU A 63 44.27 34.13 7.85
N LEU A 64 44.22 34.04 9.20
CA LEU A 64 42.99 33.75 9.93
C LEU A 64 41.91 34.84 9.77
N ASP A 65 42.31 36.12 9.63
CA ASP A 65 41.37 37.23 9.43
C ASP A 65 40.70 37.21 8.03
N GLN A 66 41.29 36.50 7.05
CA GLN A 66 40.69 36.31 5.72
C GLN A 66 39.56 35.28 5.72
N LEU A 67 39.43 34.47 6.77
CA LEU A 67 38.40 33.46 6.88
C LEU A 67 37.08 34.09 7.38
N PRO A 68 35.92 33.72 6.80
CA PRO A 68 34.64 34.37 7.09
C PRO A 68 34.04 34.00 8.47
N TYR A 69 34.78 33.29 9.32
CA TYR A 69 34.32 32.78 10.61
C TYR A 69 35.35 33.04 11.73
N ARG A 70 34.89 33.04 12.98
CA ARG A 70 35.76 33.24 14.14
C ARG A 70 36.48 31.93 14.46
N ILE A 71 37.79 31.91 14.32
CA ILE A 71 38.64 30.75 14.59
C ILE A 71 39.59 31.09 15.74
N VAL A 72 39.76 30.13 16.65
CA VAL A 72 40.79 30.11 17.67
C VAL A 72 41.66 28.89 17.42
N VAL A 73 42.95 29.12 17.18
CA VAL A 73 43.95 28.05 17.01
C VAL A 73 44.77 27.95 18.29
N SER A 74 44.90 26.76 18.85
CA SER A 74 45.70 26.50 20.04
C SER A 74 46.70 25.36 19.79
N ASN A 75 47.97 25.59 20.15
CA ASN A 75 48.98 24.53 20.22
C ASN A 75 49.01 23.91 21.63
N SER A 76 49.42 22.64 21.76
CA SER A 76 49.52 21.87 23.01
C SER A 76 50.36 22.58 24.09
N ASP A 77 51.33 23.41 23.69
CA ASP A 77 52.31 24.02 24.59
C ASP A 77 52.19 25.56 24.78
N ARG A 78 51.04 26.15 24.43
CA ARG A 78 50.60 27.57 24.62
C ARG A 78 50.77 28.50 23.41
N GLN A 79 49.62 28.96 22.89
CA GLN A 79 49.20 30.35 22.66
C GLN A 79 47.96 30.27 21.75
N ALA A 80 46.83 30.83 22.19
CA ALA A 80 45.61 30.83 21.41
C ALA A 80 45.59 32.06 20.48
N ILE A 81 45.65 31.88 19.16
CA ILE A 81 45.55 32.98 18.20
C ILE A 81 44.12 33.02 17.66
N THR A 82 43.45 34.16 17.78
CA THR A 82 42.06 34.34 17.33
C THR A 82 41.95 35.27 16.13
N SER A 83 41.09 34.94 15.17
CA SER A 83 40.67 35.90 14.13
C SER A 83 39.70 36.95 14.69
N ASN A 84 39.82 38.21 14.26
CA ASN A 84 38.76 39.23 14.31
C ASN A 84 38.18 39.66 15.69
N LEU A 85 38.89 39.49 16.82
CA LEU A 85 38.38 39.86 18.17
C LEU A 85 38.99 41.15 18.78
N SER A 86 40.14 41.63 18.29
CA SER A 86 40.75 42.93 18.67
C SER A 86 41.85 43.35 17.69
N GLN A 87 42.28 44.62 17.68
CA GLN A 87 43.35 45.11 16.79
C GLN A 87 44.76 44.77 17.29
N GLU A 88 44.94 44.57 18.60
CA GLU A 88 46.23 44.23 19.20
C GLU A 88 46.40 42.71 19.38
N LEU A 89 47.54 42.19 18.93
CA LEU A 89 47.91 40.75 19.03
C LEU A 89 47.79 40.21 20.46
N ARG A 90 48.20 40.99 21.46
CA ARG A 90 48.16 40.60 22.88
C ARG A 90 46.72 40.46 23.40
N GLN A 91 45.81 41.31 22.93
CA GLN A 91 44.39 41.22 23.30
C GLN A 91 43.71 40.02 22.65
N ARG A 92 44.07 39.70 21.39
CA ARG A 92 43.61 38.48 20.70
C ARG A 92 44.00 37.22 21.47
N GLN A 93 45.24 37.15 21.95
CA GLN A 93 45.70 36.01 22.75
C GLN A 93 44.93 35.85 24.05
N ILE A 94 44.70 36.96 24.78
CA ILE A 94 43.93 36.94 26.03
C ILE A 94 42.47 36.53 25.78
N GLN A 95 41.85 37.00 24.70
CA GLN A 95 40.47 36.65 24.34
C GLN A 95 40.37 35.18 23.89
N GLY A 96 41.34 34.68 23.13
CA GLY A 96 41.43 33.27 22.76
C GLY A 96 41.57 32.36 23.96
N GLN A 97 42.48 32.71 24.88
CA GLN A 97 42.65 31.97 26.13
C GLN A 97 41.38 31.97 26.98
N ARG A 98 40.66 33.10 27.05
CA ARG A 98 39.37 33.19 27.76
C ARG A 98 38.27 32.35 27.10
N ALA A 99 38.20 32.35 25.76
CA ALA A 99 37.22 31.55 25.03
C ALA A 99 37.45 30.05 25.23
N LEU A 100 38.72 29.61 25.24
CA LEU A 100 39.12 28.24 25.56
C LEU A 100 38.77 27.86 27.00
N ASN A 101 39.14 28.70 27.97
CA ASN A 101 38.90 28.43 29.40
C ASN A 101 37.40 28.35 29.75
N ASN A 102 36.55 29.08 29.02
CA ASN A 102 35.11 29.09 29.26
C ASN A 102 34.36 27.94 28.56
N GLY A 103 35.05 27.07 27.80
CA GLY A 103 34.41 25.95 27.09
C GLY A 103 33.35 26.37 26.06
N LEU A 104 33.41 27.62 25.59
CA LEU A 104 32.39 28.21 24.70
C LEU A 104 32.52 27.72 23.25
N LEU A 105 33.58 26.97 22.93
CA LEU A 105 33.90 26.52 21.59
C LEU A 105 33.94 24.99 21.55
N THR A 106 33.20 24.39 20.62
CA THR A 106 33.26 22.97 20.31
C THR A 106 34.50 22.65 19.49
N GLU A 107 35.28 21.66 19.93
CA GLU A 107 36.49 21.16 19.28
C GLU A 107 36.12 20.36 18.02
N HIS A 108 36.88 20.51 16.92
CA HIS A 108 36.51 19.83 15.67
C HIS A 108 37.66 19.26 14.84
N LEU A 109 38.91 19.65 15.09
CA LEU A 109 40.04 19.13 14.31
C LEU A 109 41.31 19.10 15.16
N ASP A 110 41.83 17.90 15.41
CA ASP A 110 43.16 17.67 15.99
C ASP A 110 44.05 17.12 14.88
N GLN A 111 44.81 18.01 14.24
CA GLN A 111 45.81 17.64 13.24
C GLN A 111 47.13 18.28 13.65
N SER A 112 48.20 17.49 13.68
CA SER A 112 49.57 17.97 13.99
C SER A 112 49.76 18.66 15.35
N GLY A 113 48.94 18.37 16.36
CA GLY A 113 49.04 18.99 17.70
C GLY A 113 48.44 20.40 17.78
N LEU A 114 47.81 20.88 16.70
CA LEU A 114 47.07 22.12 16.64
C LEU A 114 45.57 21.84 16.72
N ARG A 115 44.91 22.47 17.70
CA ARG A 115 43.48 22.37 17.91
C ARG A 115 42.79 23.61 17.35
N PHE A 116 41.86 23.37 16.42
CA PHE A 116 41.06 24.42 15.81
C PHE A 116 39.67 24.45 16.43
N TYR A 117 39.31 25.63 16.94
CA TYR A 117 38.00 25.92 17.51
C TYR A 117 37.35 27.01 16.67
N TYR A 118 36.12 26.83 16.22
CA TYR A 118 35.41 27.86 15.47
C TYR A 118 34.02 28.15 16.04
N GLN A 119 33.55 29.37 15.83
CA GLN A 119 32.21 29.81 16.18
C GLN A 119 31.51 30.37 14.95
N LEU A 120 30.45 29.69 14.52
CA LEU A 120 29.55 30.21 13.49
C LEU A 120 28.76 31.41 14.04
N PRO A 121 28.64 32.51 13.28
CA PRO A 121 27.81 33.64 13.68
C PRO A 121 26.35 33.17 13.75
N VAL A 122 25.78 33.14 14.96
CA VAL A 122 24.36 32.81 15.15
C VAL A 122 23.56 34.02 14.68
N SER A 123 23.11 33.98 13.42
CA SER A 123 22.13 34.95 12.95
C SER A 123 20.75 34.53 13.45
N LEU A 124 20.03 35.44 14.11
CA LEU A 124 18.64 35.18 14.56
C LEU A 124 17.67 34.98 13.39
N TRP A 125 18.12 35.24 12.16
CA TRP A 125 17.38 35.10 10.90
C TRP A 125 17.85 33.89 10.09
N ASP A 126 18.38 32.87 10.75
CA ASP A 126 18.76 31.65 10.07
C ASP A 126 17.52 31.02 9.42
N VAL A 127 17.52 30.96 8.08
CA VAL A 127 16.41 30.46 7.27
C VAL A 127 16.01 29.04 7.71
N HIS A 128 16.99 28.28 8.21
CA HIS A 128 16.80 26.92 8.71
C HIS A 128 16.04 26.84 10.05
N LEU A 129 16.03 27.89 10.87
CA LEU A 129 15.20 27.97 12.08
C LEU A 129 13.81 28.57 11.80
N LEU A 130 13.72 29.45 10.80
CA LEU A 130 12.45 30.02 10.34
C LEU A 130 11.56 28.98 9.67
N PHE A 131 12.15 28.08 8.88
CA PHE A 131 11.40 27.03 8.18
C PHE A 131 10.56 26.12 9.10
N PRO A 132 11.10 25.47 10.14
CA PRO A 132 10.31 24.60 11.01
C PRO A 132 9.25 25.36 11.82
N LEU A 133 9.50 26.64 12.13
CA LEU A 133 8.53 27.50 12.80
C LEU A 133 7.34 27.81 11.88
N ILE A 134 7.60 28.19 10.63
CA ILE A 134 6.56 28.45 9.61
C ILE A 134 5.81 27.17 9.27
N LEU A 135 6.53 26.06 9.07
CA LEU A 135 5.96 24.74 8.78
C LEU A 135 5.08 24.25 9.93
N GLY A 136 5.56 24.39 11.17
CA GLY A 136 4.78 24.07 12.37
C GLY A 136 3.49 24.88 12.45
N LEU A 137 3.54 26.17 12.09
CA LEU A 137 2.36 27.06 12.07
C LEU A 137 1.33 26.60 11.04
N LEU A 138 1.79 26.25 9.84
CA LEU A 138 0.96 25.71 8.76
C LEU A 138 0.29 24.39 9.15
N LEU A 139 1.05 23.45 9.70
CA LEU A 139 0.52 22.15 10.15
C LEU A 139 -0.45 22.29 11.32
N GLY A 140 -0.14 23.16 12.28
CA GLY A 140 -1.05 23.49 13.37
C GLY A 140 -2.38 24.06 12.86
N LEU A 141 -2.34 24.93 11.86
CA LEU A 141 -3.53 25.54 11.25
C LEU A 141 -4.36 24.50 10.48
N LEU A 142 -3.72 23.61 9.71
CA LEU A 142 -4.38 22.49 9.03
C LEU A 142 -5.05 21.53 10.04
N ALA A 143 -4.37 21.18 11.13
CA ALA A 143 -4.95 20.33 12.17
C ALA A 143 -6.16 20.99 12.85
N ALA A 144 -6.10 22.31 13.09
CA ALA A 144 -7.24 23.06 13.63
C ALA A 144 -8.43 23.11 12.66
N LEU A 145 -8.18 23.28 11.36
CA LEU A 145 -9.22 23.23 10.32
C LEU A 145 -9.84 21.83 10.22
N TRP A 146 -9.02 20.77 10.33
CA TRP A 146 -9.49 19.39 10.32
C TRP A 146 -10.40 19.08 11.51
N ASP A 147 -10.04 19.49 12.74
CA ASP A 147 -10.89 19.34 13.93
C ASP A 147 -12.22 20.11 13.78
N LEU A 148 -12.21 21.24 13.08
CA LEU A 148 -13.42 22.03 12.80
C LEU A 148 -14.32 21.34 11.78
N TRP A 149 -13.74 20.78 10.72
CA TRP A 149 -14.45 20.05 9.68
C TRP A 149 -15.06 18.74 10.20
N GLN A 150 -14.33 17.95 10.99
CA GLN A 150 -14.87 16.73 11.62
C GLN A 150 -16.11 17.02 12.47
N ARG A 151 -16.15 18.18 13.14
CA ARG A 151 -17.31 18.56 13.96
C ARG A 151 -18.52 18.91 13.12
N GLN A 152 -18.33 19.55 11.96
CA GLN A 152 -19.43 19.81 11.04
C GLN A 152 -20.02 18.51 10.51
N GLN A 153 -19.20 17.54 10.10
CA GLN A 153 -19.70 16.23 9.67
C GLN A 153 -20.48 15.49 10.76
N LEU A 154 -20.00 15.54 12.02
CA LEU A 154 -20.71 14.91 13.14
C LEU A 154 -22.04 15.61 13.46
N GLN A 155 -22.13 16.93 13.29
CA GLN A 155 -23.38 17.68 13.41
C GLN A 155 -24.37 17.32 12.29
N GLU A 156 -23.92 17.22 11.04
CA GLU A 156 -24.76 16.83 9.90
C GLU A 156 -25.28 15.39 10.04
N GLN A 157 -24.43 14.46 10.52
CA GLN A 157 -24.83 13.08 10.77
C GLN A 157 -25.83 12.96 11.93
N THR A 158 -25.71 13.79 12.97
CA THR A 158 -26.69 13.77 14.07
C THR A 158 -28.02 14.39 13.67
N GLU A 159 -28.03 15.41 12.82
CA GLU A 159 -29.26 15.98 12.27
C GLU A 159 -29.96 15.01 11.28
N ALA A 160 -29.20 14.31 10.44
CA ALA A 160 -29.73 13.29 9.55
C ALA A 160 -30.36 12.10 10.32
N LEU A 161 -29.75 11.69 11.43
CA LEU A 161 -30.29 10.63 12.29
C LEU A 161 -31.62 11.04 12.97
N ILE A 162 -31.78 12.33 13.27
CA ILE A 162 -33.02 12.87 13.85
C ILE A 162 -34.14 12.90 12.80
N MET A 163 -33.84 13.24 11.54
CA MET A 163 -34.84 13.24 10.45
C MET A 163 -35.36 11.83 10.09
N ILE A 164 -34.54 10.79 10.24
CA ILE A 164 -34.94 9.39 9.92
C ILE A 164 -35.87 8.79 11.00
N SER A 165 -36.02 9.44 12.16
CA SER A 165 -36.78 8.91 13.31
C SER A 165 -38.26 9.32 13.40
N GLN A 166 -38.82 9.99 12.38
CA GLN A 166 -40.26 10.33 12.35
C GLN A 166 -41.12 9.24 11.66
N PRO A 167 -42.20 8.74 12.30
CA PRO A 167 -43.05 7.69 11.72
C PRO A 167 -44.04 8.24 10.67
N PRO A 168 -44.39 7.47 9.62
CA PRO A 168 -45.33 7.90 8.58
C PRO A 168 -46.80 7.78 9.04
N ALA A 169 -47.59 8.80 8.74
CA ALA A 169 -49.05 8.79 8.88
C ALA A 169 -49.71 7.92 7.79
N PRO A 170 -50.81 7.18 8.08
CA PRO A 170 -51.41 6.31 7.08
C PRO A 170 -52.77 6.84 6.56
N GLN A 171 -53.11 6.35 5.36
CA GLN A 171 -54.45 6.11 4.77
C GLN A 171 -54.96 7.10 3.70
N ASP A 172 -55.01 6.56 2.47
CA ASP A 172 -55.67 7.10 1.29
C ASP A 172 -57.22 6.99 1.40
N PRO A 173 -57.96 8.12 1.32
CA PRO A 173 -59.43 8.16 1.34
C PRO A 173 -60.10 7.78 -0.01
N ALA A 174 -59.32 7.46 -1.05
CA ALA A 174 -59.84 7.24 -2.41
C ALA A 174 -60.58 5.91 -2.61
N LEU A 175 -60.30 4.89 -1.78
CA LEU A 175 -60.91 3.57 -1.93
C LEU A 175 -62.32 3.45 -1.33
N GLN A 176 -62.68 4.33 -0.38
CA GLN A 176 -64.02 4.29 0.25
C GLN A 176 -65.10 4.97 -0.61
N ALA A 177 -64.75 5.94 -1.46
CA ALA A 177 -65.70 6.63 -2.33
C ALA A 177 -66.20 5.77 -3.51
N ARG A 178 -65.39 4.81 -3.97
CA ARG A 178 -65.71 3.92 -5.10
C ARG A 178 -66.69 2.80 -4.75
N LEU A 179 -66.75 2.39 -3.48
CA LEU A 179 -67.69 1.37 -3.01
C LEU A 179 -69.12 1.91 -2.87
N THR A 180 -69.27 3.18 -2.52
CA THR A 180 -70.60 3.79 -2.34
C THR A 180 -71.31 4.14 -3.66
N SER A 181 -70.58 4.33 -4.76
CA SER A 181 -71.20 4.62 -6.07
C SER A 181 -71.80 3.37 -6.71
N LEU A 182 -71.14 2.22 -6.56
CA LEU A 182 -71.59 0.94 -7.14
C LEU A 182 -72.83 0.35 -6.43
N GLU A 183 -73.05 0.66 -5.15
CA GLU A 183 -74.26 0.25 -4.42
C GLU A 183 -75.51 1.05 -4.83
N SER A 184 -75.33 2.29 -5.29
CA SER A 184 -76.45 3.16 -5.72
C SER A 184 -77.01 2.81 -7.10
N GLU A 185 -76.16 2.29 -8.00
CA GLU A 185 -76.53 1.93 -9.37
C GLU A 185 -77.31 0.60 -9.41
N ASN A 186 -77.05 -0.30 -8.45
CA ASN A 186 -77.77 -1.58 -8.29
C ASN A 186 -79.21 -1.44 -7.77
N GLN A 187 -79.56 -0.32 -7.12
CA GLN A 187 -80.94 -0.06 -6.68
C GLN A 187 -81.83 0.53 -7.79
N ALA A 188 -81.24 1.17 -8.80
CA ALA A 188 -81.98 1.74 -9.93
C ALA A 188 -82.52 0.67 -10.90
N LEU A 189 -81.79 -0.44 -11.07
CA LEU A 189 -82.17 -1.54 -11.98
C LEU A 189 -83.23 -2.49 -11.41
N LYS A 190 -83.54 -2.40 -10.10
CA LYS A 190 -84.59 -3.22 -9.45
C LYS A 190 -86.01 -2.65 -9.58
N ASN A 191 -86.18 -1.41 -10.00
CA ASN A 191 -87.49 -0.72 -10.01
C ASN A 191 -88.19 -0.67 -11.39
N ALA A 192 -87.62 -1.26 -12.44
CA ALA A 192 -88.18 -1.22 -13.79
C ALA A 192 -88.52 -2.62 -14.32
N THR A 193 -89.66 -3.19 -13.91
CA THR A 193 -90.37 -4.20 -14.71
C THR A 193 -91.82 -4.39 -14.22
N ARG A 194 -92.75 -3.72 -14.90
CA ARG A 194 -94.21 -3.90 -14.76
C ARG A 194 -94.77 -4.28 -16.15
N PRO A 195 -95.52 -5.38 -16.32
CA PRO A 195 -96.01 -5.79 -17.64
C PRO A 195 -97.44 -5.29 -17.91
N PRO A 196 -97.80 -4.97 -19.17
CA PRO A 196 -99.18 -4.92 -19.64
C PRO A 196 -99.52 -6.07 -20.63
N PRO A 197 -100.82 -6.28 -20.95
CA PRO A 197 -101.38 -7.59 -21.30
C PRO A 197 -101.57 -7.85 -22.81
N ALA A 198 -102.00 -9.08 -23.06
CA ALA A 198 -102.11 -9.81 -24.32
C ALA A 198 -103.08 -9.24 -25.39
N ALA A 199 -102.76 -9.52 -26.66
CA ALA A 199 -103.71 -9.66 -27.77
C ALA A 199 -103.16 -10.58 -28.89
N SER A 200 -104.03 -11.51 -29.33
CA SER A 200 -104.15 -12.24 -30.62
C SER A 200 -102.89 -12.60 -31.42
N GLU A 201 -102.51 -13.88 -31.49
CA GLU A 201 -102.88 -14.84 -32.57
C GLU A 201 -102.28 -14.51 -33.95
N ASP A 202 -101.17 -15.18 -34.29
CA ASP A 202 -100.83 -15.46 -35.69
C ASP A 202 -99.93 -16.71 -35.81
N ARG A 203 -100.34 -17.69 -36.63
CA ARG A 203 -99.67 -18.99 -36.81
C ARG A 203 -98.29 -18.88 -37.48
N HIS A 204 -97.95 -17.75 -38.10
CA HIS A 204 -96.62 -17.48 -38.65
C HIS A 204 -95.57 -17.07 -37.60
N SER A 205 -95.99 -16.62 -36.41
CA SER A 205 -95.07 -16.29 -35.31
C SER A 205 -94.41 -17.52 -34.67
N ARG A 206 -95.00 -18.71 -34.79
CA ARG A 206 -94.46 -19.95 -34.17
C ARG A 206 -93.25 -20.51 -34.89
N GLN A 207 -93.28 -20.56 -36.22
CA GLN A 207 -92.13 -21.01 -37.00
C GLN A 207 -90.98 -19.99 -36.89
N ALA A 208 -91.29 -18.68 -36.90
CA ALA A 208 -90.30 -17.64 -36.68
C ALA A 208 -89.62 -17.77 -35.31
N LEU A 209 -90.39 -17.99 -34.24
CA LEU A 209 -89.85 -18.17 -32.89
C LEU A 209 -89.13 -19.50 -32.70
N GLU A 210 -89.56 -20.60 -33.34
CA GLU A 210 -88.82 -21.87 -33.31
C GLU A 210 -87.48 -21.75 -34.05
N THR A 211 -87.44 -21.04 -35.18
CA THR A 211 -86.19 -20.71 -35.86
C THR A 211 -85.31 -19.77 -35.04
N GLU A 212 -85.91 -18.79 -34.35
CA GLU A 212 -85.20 -17.86 -33.46
C GLU A 212 -84.63 -18.57 -32.23
N LEU A 213 -85.35 -19.53 -31.65
CA LEU A 213 -84.89 -20.35 -30.53
C LEU A 213 -83.80 -21.34 -30.96
N ALA A 214 -83.90 -21.92 -32.16
CA ALA A 214 -82.83 -22.72 -32.75
C ALA A 214 -81.56 -21.89 -33.04
N GLN A 215 -81.73 -20.67 -33.58
CA GLN A 215 -80.63 -19.73 -33.80
C GLN A 215 -80.00 -19.28 -32.48
N LEU A 216 -80.78 -18.99 -31.45
CA LEU A 216 -80.30 -18.64 -30.11
C LEU A 216 -79.56 -19.79 -29.44
N ARG A 217 -80.05 -21.04 -29.59
CA ARG A 217 -79.32 -22.23 -29.11
C ARG A 217 -78.00 -22.43 -29.85
N GLN A 218 -77.99 -22.22 -31.16
CA GLN A 218 -76.75 -22.30 -31.95
C GLN A 218 -75.78 -21.16 -31.60
N GLN A 219 -76.28 -19.96 -31.35
CA GLN A 219 -75.49 -18.82 -30.84
C GLN A 219 -74.92 -19.13 -29.45
N GLN A 220 -75.72 -19.69 -28.55
CA GLN A 220 -75.26 -20.11 -27.23
C GLN A 220 -74.19 -21.20 -27.32
N GLN A 221 -74.36 -22.21 -28.17
CA GLN A 221 -73.33 -23.25 -28.35
C GLN A 221 -72.03 -22.67 -28.90
N LYS A 222 -72.12 -21.78 -29.90
CA LYS A 222 -70.94 -21.07 -30.42
C LYS A 222 -70.29 -20.19 -29.37
N GLN A 223 -71.07 -19.49 -28.54
CA GLN A 223 -70.55 -18.69 -27.43
C GLN A 223 -69.95 -19.56 -26.33
N GLU A 224 -70.52 -20.72 -26.02
CA GLU A 224 -69.95 -21.68 -25.06
C GLU A 224 -68.65 -22.28 -25.57
N GLU A 225 -68.54 -22.55 -26.88
CA GLU A 225 -67.27 -22.95 -27.51
C GLU A 225 -66.22 -21.83 -27.45
N ILE A 226 -66.60 -20.58 -27.75
CA ILE A 226 -65.74 -19.41 -27.63
C ILE A 226 -65.27 -19.23 -26.18
N LEU A 227 -66.18 -19.32 -25.20
CA LEU A 227 -65.87 -19.23 -23.78
C LEU A 227 -64.97 -20.38 -23.32
N ARG A 228 -65.16 -21.60 -23.83
CA ARG A 228 -64.27 -22.73 -23.54
C ARG A 228 -62.88 -22.52 -24.11
N GLN A 229 -62.76 -22.03 -25.34
CA GLN A 229 -61.49 -21.70 -25.97
C GLN A 229 -60.78 -20.56 -25.20
N GLN A 230 -61.51 -19.52 -24.80
CA GLN A 230 -60.99 -18.43 -23.99
C GLN A 230 -60.57 -18.87 -22.58
N ALA A 231 -61.34 -19.76 -21.94
CA ALA A 231 -60.98 -20.33 -20.64
C ALA A 231 -59.72 -21.20 -20.71
N HIS A 232 -59.53 -21.96 -21.80
CA HIS A 232 -58.28 -22.69 -22.03
C HIS A 232 -57.12 -21.74 -22.26
N SER A 233 -57.28 -20.71 -23.10
CA SER A 233 -56.21 -19.71 -23.30
C SER A 233 -55.86 -18.95 -22.03
N LEU A 234 -56.83 -18.71 -21.14
CA LEU A 234 -56.58 -18.10 -19.82
C LEU A 234 -55.81 -19.05 -18.89
N ALA A 235 -56.17 -20.33 -18.87
CA ALA A 235 -55.44 -21.32 -18.09
C ALA A 235 -53.99 -21.49 -18.60
N ASP A 236 -53.81 -21.49 -19.92
CA ASP A 236 -52.49 -21.56 -20.54
C ASP A 236 -51.65 -20.31 -20.23
N LEU A 237 -52.24 -19.10 -20.35
CA LEU A 237 -51.57 -17.84 -19.98
C LEU A 237 -51.24 -17.77 -18.48
N GLN A 238 -52.11 -18.27 -17.60
CA GLN A 238 -51.84 -18.35 -16.16
C GLN A 238 -50.69 -19.30 -15.86
N ALA A 239 -50.66 -20.49 -16.50
CA ALA A 239 -49.57 -21.44 -16.35
C ALA A 239 -48.23 -20.88 -16.86
N GLU A 240 -48.26 -20.16 -17.99
CA GLU A 240 -47.09 -19.43 -18.50
C GLU A 240 -46.62 -18.34 -17.53
N LEU A 241 -47.54 -17.59 -16.92
CA LEU A 241 -47.21 -16.53 -15.96
C LEU A 241 -46.59 -17.12 -14.68
N THR A 242 -47.16 -18.20 -14.12
CA THR A 242 -46.57 -18.88 -12.96
C THR A 242 -45.17 -19.41 -13.26
N HIS A 243 -44.98 -19.99 -14.45
CA HIS A 243 -43.67 -20.48 -14.87
C HIS A 243 -42.66 -19.35 -15.09
N GLN A 244 -43.09 -18.19 -15.62
CA GLN A 244 -42.24 -16.99 -15.71
C GLN A 244 -41.90 -16.42 -14.35
N GLN A 245 -42.83 -16.45 -13.39
CA GLN A 245 -42.59 -15.98 -12.02
C GLN A 245 -41.59 -16.88 -11.28
N GLU A 246 -41.66 -18.20 -11.48
CA GLU A 246 -40.64 -19.12 -10.98
C GLU A 246 -39.26 -18.83 -11.58
N ARG A 247 -39.18 -18.60 -12.90
CA ARG A 247 -37.93 -18.22 -13.59
C ARG A 247 -37.35 -16.91 -13.07
N LEU A 248 -38.18 -15.89 -12.84
CA LEU A 248 -37.75 -14.63 -12.22
C LEU A 248 -37.16 -14.86 -10.83
N SER A 249 -37.85 -15.64 -9.99
CA SER A 249 -37.38 -15.95 -8.64
C SER A 249 -36.05 -16.74 -8.62
N GLN A 250 -35.83 -17.61 -9.60
CA GLN A 250 -34.56 -18.35 -9.76
C GLN A 250 -33.44 -17.42 -10.22
N ARG A 251 -33.72 -16.52 -11.17
CA ARG A 251 -32.76 -15.51 -11.64
C ARG A 251 -32.38 -14.49 -10.57
N ASP A 252 -33.34 -14.05 -9.75
CA ASP A 252 -33.07 -13.17 -8.61
C ASP A 252 -32.14 -13.84 -7.59
N LYS A 253 -32.36 -15.13 -7.30
CA LYS A 253 -31.47 -15.92 -6.44
C LYS A 253 -30.06 -16.04 -7.04
N SER A 254 -29.93 -16.39 -8.31
CA SER A 254 -28.62 -16.52 -8.95
C SER A 254 -27.88 -15.18 -9.03
N LEU A 255 -28.61 -14.07 -9.23
CA LEU A 255 -28.06 -12.71 -9.21
C LEU A 255 -27.57 -12.34 -7.80
N GLN A 256 -28.30 -12.73 -6.75
CA GLN A 256 -27.89 -12.50 -5.37
C GLN A 256 -26.66 -13.33 -4.97
N GLU A 257 -26.61 -14.60 -5.38
CA GLU A 257 -25.44 -15.47 -5.19
C GLU A 257 -24.20 -14.92 -5.93
N SER A 258 -24.38 -14.48 -7.17
CA SER A 258 -23.29 -13.87 -7.97
C SER A 258 -22.80 -12.54 -7.37
N LYS A 259 -23.70 -11.71 -6.80
CA LYS A 259 -23.30 -10.51 -6.05
C LYS A 259 -22.45 -10.84 -4.83
N THR A 260 -22.87 -11.82 -4.03
CA THR A 260 -22.09 -12.23 -2.85
C THR A 260 -20.73 -12.80 -3.24
N ALA A 261 -20.64 -13.54 -4.35
CA ALA A 261 -19.38 -14.04 -4.87
C ALA A 261 -18.46 -12.90 -5.34
N LEU A 262 -19.00 -11.84 -5.94
CA LEU A 262 -18.25 -10.64 -6.32
C LEU A 262 -17.72 -9.88 -5.10
N GLU A 263 -18.56 -9.69 -4.06
CA GLU A 263 -18.11 -9.06 -2.81
C GLU A 263 -16.97 -9.87 -2.16
N ASP A 264 -17.04 -11.20 -2.20
CA ASP A 264 -15.98 -12.07 -1.69
C ASP A 264 -14.67 -11.95 -2.49
N THR A 265 -14.74 -11.88 -3.83
CA THR A 265 -13.54 -11.68 -4.67
C THR A 265 -12.95 -10.28 -4.53
N GLU A 266 -13.76 -9.23 -4.38
CA GLU A 266 -13.31 -7.87 -4.03
C GLU A 266 -12.58 -7.85 -2.67
N ASN A 267 -13.15 -8.53 -1.66
CA ASN A 267 -12.53 -8.66 -0.34
C ASN A 267 -11.21 -9.44 -0.38
N GLN A 268 -11.08 -10.43 -1.27
CA GLN A 268 -9.81 -11.14 -1.48
C GLN A 268 -8.78 -10.26 -2.20
N LEU A 269 -9.22 -9.51 -3.21
CA LEU A 269 -8.37 -8.61 -3.99
C LEU A 269 -7.82 -7.46 -3.14
N THR A 270 -8.64 -6.88 -2.26
CA THR A 270 -8.20 -5.85 -1.31
C THR A 270 -7.17 -6.41 -0.32
N LYS A 271 -7.34 -7.63 0.18
CA LYS A 271 -6.33 -8.31 1.02
C LYS A 271 -5.04 -8.56 0.24
N ALA A 272 -5.13 -9.04 -1.00
CA ALA A 272 -3.97 -9.29 -1.86
C ALA A 272 -3.20 -8.00 -2.21
N LEU A 273 -3.90 -6.89 -2.41
CA LEU A 273 -3.27 -5.58 -2.58
C LEU A 273 -2.53 -5.14 -1.31
N GLN A 274 -3.16 -5.26 -0.14
CA GLN A 274 -2.51 -4.92 1.13
C GLN A 274 -1.29 -5.80 1.42
N THR A 275 -1.33 -7.10 1.10
CA THR A 275 -0.16 -7.97 1.26
C THR A 275 0.94 -7.60 0.28
N SER A 276 0.61 -7.31 -0.98
CA SER A 276 1.56 -6.84 -1.99
C SER A 276 2.24 -5.53 -1.57
N GLU A 277 1.51 -4.53 -1.09
CA GLU A 277 2.09 -3.28 -0.59
C GLU A 277 3.01 -3.49 0.61
N ARG A 278 2.62 -4.37 1.56
CA ARG A 278 3.45 -4.72 2.71
C ARG A 278 4.75 -5.41 2.28
N LEU A 279 4.67 -6.34 1.33
CA LEU A 279 5.85 -7.03 0.79
C LEU A 279 6.75 -6.05 0.03
N GLN A 280 6.18 -5.12 -0.73
CA GLN A 280 6.94 -4.10 -1.45
C GLN A 280 7.68 -3.16 -0.50
N ASN A 281 7.03 -2.71 0.58
CA ASN A 281 7.69 -1.90 1.61
C ASN A 281 8.84 -2.67 2.29
N LYS A 282 8.63 -3.95 2.65
CA LYS A 282 9.68 -4.80 3.21
C LYS A 282 10.86 -4.97 2.24
N LEU A 283 10.57 -5.16 0.96
CA LEU A 283 11.58 -5.30 -0.08
C LEU A 283 12.41 -4.02 -0.21
N THR A 284 11.77 -2.84 -0.22
CA THR A 284 12.51 -1.56 -0.24
C THR A 284 13.36 -1.35 1.01
N GLU A 285 12.90 -1.81 2.18
CA GLU A 285 13.68 -1.77 3.42
C GLU A 285 14.88 -2.74 3.36
N ALA A 286 14.69 -3.94 2.80
CA ALA A 286 15.76 -4.91 2.58
C ALA A 286 16.79 -4.41 1.57
N GLU A 287 16.38 -3.75 0.49
CA GLU A 287 17.27 -3.10 -0.49
C GLU A 287 18.12 -2.00 0.17
N ALA A 288 17.50 -1.16 1.00
CA ALA A 288 18.23 -0.12 1.75
C ALA A 288 19.27 -0.74 2.69
N ARG A 289 18.90 -1.81 3.41
CA ARG A 289 19.84 -2.55 4.28
C ARG A 289 20.97 -3.20 3.48
N LEU A 290 20.69 -3.80 2.33
CA LEU A 290 21.71 -4.38 1.46
C LEU A 290 22.68 -3.30 0.96
N SER A 291 22.16 -2.14 0.54
CA SER A 291 23.00 -1.00 0.12
C SER A 291 23.91 -0.51 1.25
N ASP A 292 23.37 -0.37 2.47
CA ASP A 292 24.15 0.02 3.63
C ASP A 292 25.27 -0.98 3.92
N ILE A 293 24.97 -2.28 3.92
CA ILE A 293 25.99 -3.29 4.23
C ILE A 293 27.00 -3.42 3.08
N GLN A 294 26.61 -3.24 1.82
CA GLN A 294 27.55 -3.15 0.70
C GLN A 294 28.53 -1.99 0.88
N SER A 295 28.03 -0.81 1.28
CA SER A 295 28.89 0.35 1.56
C SER A 295 29.88 0.07 2.71
N GLN A 296 29.45 -0.67 3.73
CA GLN A 296 30.32 -1.10 4.83
C GLN A 296 31.38 -2.10 4.35
N SER A 297 31.00 -3.05 3.49
CA SER A 297 31.94 -4.00 2.87
C SER A 297 33.01 -3.27 2.05
N ASP A 298 32.63 -2.28 1.25
CA ASP A 298 33.56 -1.48 0.45
C ASP A 298 34.54 -0.70 1.34
N GLN A 299 34.05 -0.08 2.41
CA GLN A 299 34.90 0.62 3.40
C GLN A 299 35.90 -0.33 4.05
N LEU A 300 35.45 -1.53 4.40
CA LEU A 300 36.31 -2.54 5.02
C LEU A 300 37.33 -3.10 4.03
N HIS A 301 36.97 -3.24 2.75
CA HIS A 301 37.91 -3.66 1.73
C HIS A 301 38.98 -2.60 1.47
N ALA A 302 38.60 -1.31 1.46
CA ALA A 302 39.54 -0.20 1.39
C ALA A 302 40.50 -0.19 2.60
N ALA A 303 39.97 -0.36 3.82
CA ALA A 303 40.79 -0.46 5.03
C ALA A 303 41.76 -1.66 4.96
N TRP A 304 41.30 -2.81 4.48
CA TRP A 304 42.14 -3.98 4.29
C TRP A 304 43.28 -3.73 3.28
N GLN A 305 43.00 -3.04 2.18
CA GLN A 305 44.04 -2.66 1.21
C GLN A 305 45.09 -1.74 1.83
N GLU A 306 44.68 -0.77 2.65
CA GLU A 306 45.60 0.10 3.39
C GLU A 306 46.47 -0.71 4.37
N ILE A 307 45.88 -1.66 5.11
CA ILE A 307 46.62 -2.57 5.99
C ILE A 307 47.66 -3.40 5.21
N GLN A 308 47.32 -3.89 4.02
CA GLN A 308 48.27 -4.61 3.17
C GLN A 308 49.43 -3.72 2.72
N GLN A 309 49.15 -2.47 2.36
CA GLN A 309 50.19 -1.50 2.03
C GLN A 309 51.11 -1.23 3.24
N LEU A 310 50.54 -1.06 4.44
CA LEU A 310 51.31 -0.88 5.67
C LEU A 310 52.19 -2.10 5.98
N ARG A 311 51.69 -3.33 5.84
CA ARG A 311 52.50 -4.55 5.99
C ARG A 311 53.64 -4.62 4.99
N SER A 312 53.40 -4.25 3.74
CA SER A 312 54.45 -4.20 2.72
C SER A 312 55.53 -3.16 3.06
N ALA A 313 55.13 -2.01 3.61
CA ALA A 313 56.06 -0.99 4.08
C ALA A 313 56.86 -1.47 5.30
N GLU A 314 56.21 -2.12 6.26
CA GLU A 314 56.83 -2.71 7.45
C GLU A 314 57.91 -3.73 7.08
N THR A 315 57.60 -4.67 6.18
CA THR A 315 58.60 -5.64 5.70
C THR A 315 59.79 -4.96 5.02
N GLY A 316 59.55 -3.88 4.28
CA GLY A 316 60.62 -3.04 3.72
C GLY A 316 61.48 -2.35 4.79
N TRP A 317 60.89 -1.89 5.89
CA TRP A 317 61.62 -1.33 7.02
C TRP A 317 62.44 -2.38 7.78
N LEU A 318 61.89 -3.56 8.01
CA LEU A 318 62.61 -4.68 8.64
C LEU A 318 63.84 -5.10 7.83
N GLN A 319 63.72 -5.19 6.50
CA GLN A 319 64.87 -5.48 5.63
C GLN A 319 65.96 -4.41 5.73
N LYS A 320 65.58 -3.12 5.79
CA LYS A 320 66.54 -2.03 6.02
C LYS A 320 67.21 -2.16 7.38
N GLN A 321 66.45 -2.48 8.43
CA GLN A 321 66.98 -2.67 9.78
C GLN A 321 67.99 -3.84 9.84
N GLU A 322 67.69 -4.97 9.18
CA GLU A 322 68.64 -6.07 9.06
C GLU A 322 69.92 -5.66 8.34
N GLY A 323 69.81 -4.89 7.26
CA GLY A 323 70.95 -4.31 6.55
C GLY A 323 71.84 -3.48 7.48
N TRP A 324 71.22 -2.58 8.25
CA TRP A 324 71.91 -1.76 9.24
C TRP A 324 72.57 -2.58 10.35
N GLN A 325 71.94 -3.67 10.81
CA GLN A 325 72.56 -4.57 11.78
C GLN A 325 73.78 -5.28 11.21
N ARG A 326 73.75 -5.71 9.94
CA ARG A 326 74.91 -6.30 9.28
C ARG A 326 76.04 -5.29 9.16
N ASP A 327 75.75 -4.07 8.73
CA ASP A 327 76.73 -2.98 8.64
C ASP A 327 77.34 -2.65 10.00
N ARG A 328 76.53 -2.60 11.06
CA ARG A 328 77.01 -2.42 12.44
C ARG A 328 77.96 -3.55 12.87
N ARG A 329 77.63 -4.81 12.58
CA ARG A 329 78.51 -5.96 12.89
C ARG A 329 79.85 -5.84 12.15
N ASN A 330 79.81 -5.45 10.87
CA ASN A 330 81.02 -5.22 10.06
C ASN A 330 81.88 -4.08 10.60
N LEU A 331 81.27 -2.99 11.08
CA LEU A 331 82.00 -1.89 11.71
C LEU A 331 82.64 -2.30 13.05
N LEU A 332 81.94 -3.11 13.85
CA LEU A 332 82.48 -3.61 15.12
C LEU A 332 83.67 -4.55 14.91
N THR A 333 83.62 -5.43 13.90
CA THR A 333 84.76 -6.30 13.57
C THR A 333 85.95 -5.48 13.08
N GLN A 334 85.73 -4.47 12.22
CA GLN A 334 86.79 -3.54 11.79
C GLN A 334 87.42 -2.78 12.96
N LEU A 335 86.61 -2.29 13.91
CA LEU A 335 87.11 -1.62 15.11
C LEU A 335 87.95 -2.57 15.97
N GLN A 336 87.52 -3.82 16.15
CA GLN A 336 88.26 -4.82 16.90
C GLN A 336 89.60 -5.17 16.24
N GLU A 337 89.64 -5.29 14.92
CA GLU A 337 90.88 -5.45 14.15
C GLU A 337 91.84 -4.27 14.36
N LYS A 338 91.32 -3.03 14.34
CA LYS A 338 92.10 -1.82 14.59
C LYS A 338 92.63 -1.76 16.02
N GLU A 339 91.85 -2.18 17.02
CA GLU A 339 92.31 -2.23 18.42
C GLU A 339 93.43 -3.27 18.60
N VAL A 340 93.32 -4.43 17.95
CA VAL A 340 94.39 -5.45 17.93
C VAL A 340 95.66 -4.92 17.25
N GLN A 341 95.53 -4.19 16.14
CA GLN A 341 96.66 -3.52 15.49
C GLN A 341 97.34 -2.52 16.44
N ARG A 342 96.54 -1.70 17.14
CA ARG A 342 97.05 -0.74 18.12
C ARG A 342 97.79 -1.44 19.27
N GLN A 343 97.24 -2.50 19.84
CA GLN A 343 97.89 -3.26 20.92
C GLN A 343 99.24 -3.84 20.49
N LYS A 344 99.35 -4.33 19.24
CA LYS A 344 100.63 -4.80 18.68
C LYS A 344 101.67 -3.68 18.59
N ILE A 345 101.25 -2.48 18.17
CA ILE A 345 102.12 -1.29 18.09
C ILE A 345 102.55 -0.84 19.49
N GLU A 346 101.64 -0.84 20.48
CA GLU A 346 101.98 -0.49 21.86
C GLU A 346 102.99 -1.48 22.46
N ALA A 347 102.83 -2.78 22.21
CA ALA A 347 103.76 -3.82 22.66
C ALA A 347 105.16 -3.65 22.03
N SER A 348 105.25 -3.35 20.73
CA SER A 348 106.55 -3.10 20.08
C SER A 348 107.21 -1.81 20.58
N LEU A 349 106.43 -0.77 20.89
CA LEU A 349 106.89 0.45 21.55
C LEU A 349 107.42 0.17 22.97
N GLN A 350 106.74 -0.66 23.76
CA GLN A 350 107.25 -1.06 25.08
C GLN A 350 108.57 -1.84 24.98
N GLN A 351 108.68 -2.74 24.00
CA GLN A 351 109.90 -3.51 23.78
C GLN A 351 111.07 -2.62 23.33
N SER A 352 110.85 -1.64 22.45
CA SER A 352 111.89 -0.67 22.07
C SER A 352 112.30 0.23 23.24
N ARG A 353 111.37 0.65 24.10
CA ARG A 353 111.69 1.39 25.34
C ARG A 353 112.55 0.59 26.31
N LEU A 354 112.30 -0.72 26.47
CA LEU A 354 113.14 -1.59 27.29
C LEU A 354 114.56 -1.68 26.75
N LYS A 355 114.72 -1.88 25.43
CA LYS A 355 116.03 -1.87 24.77
C LYS A 355 116.78 -0.55 24.96
N LEU A 356 116.10 0.58 24.83
CA LEU A 356 116.69 1.90 25.09
C LEU A 356 117.17 2.04 26.54
N ARG A 357 116.41 1.54 27.52
CA ARG A 357 116.85 1.52 28.93
C ARG A 357 118.09 0.67 29.14
N GLU A 358 118.15 -0.52 28.53
CA GLU A 358 119.34 -1.40 28.59
C GLU A 358 120.58 -0.71 28.00
N ILE A 359 120.44 -0.07 26.83
CA ILE A 359 121.51 0.70 26.19
C ILE A 359 121.95 1.87 27.09
N SER A 360 121.00 2.62 27.67
CA SER A 360 121.31 3.74 28.58
C SER A 360 122.08 3.29 29.82
N ALA A 361 121.73 2.11 30.37
CA ALA A 361 122.42 1.53 31.53
C ALA A 361 123.84 1.06 31.18
N ALA A 362 124.03 0.49 29.97
CA ALA A 362 125.35 0.13 29.47
C ALA A 362 126.24 1.38 29.28
N TYR A 363 125.69 2.46 28.72
CA TYR A 363 126.38 3.75 28.59
C TYR A 363 126.76 4.34 29.95
N LYS A 364 125.85 4.34 30.93
CA LYS A 364 126.15 4.85 32.28
C LYS A 364 127.29 4.09 32.95
N LYS A 365 127.36 2.76 32.78
CA LYS A 365 128.49 1.95 33.25
C LYS A 365 129.82 2.32 32.57
N GLN A 366 129.81 2.59 31.26
CA GLN A 366 130.99 3.07 30.55
C GLN A 366 131.45 4.45 31.06
N LEU A 367 130.51 5.32 31.43
CA LEU A 367 130.77 6.64 32.00
C LEU A 367 131.38 6.56 33.42
N GLU A 368 130.94 5.60 34.25
CA GLU A 368 131.52 5.35 35.59
C GLU A 368 132.96 4.83 35.51
N THR A 369 133.32 4.04 34.48
CA THR A 369 134.71 3.61 34.24
C THR A 369 135.67 4.75 33.85
N LEU A 370 135.17 5.95 33.53
CA LEU A 370 135.98 7.11 33.13
C LEU A 370 136.34 8.07 34.29
N GLN A 371 136.02 7.75 35.55
CA GLN A 371 136.25 8.66 36.69
C GLN A 371 137.72 8.78 37.18
N HIS A 372 138.70 8.17 36.50
CA HIS A 372 140.12 8.26 36.85
C HIS A 372 140.98 8.58 35.62
N LEU A 373 140.95 9.83 35.14
CA LEU A 373 141.67 10.22 33.92
C LEU A 373 142.68 11.38 34.13
N PRO A 374 143.95 11.21 33.68
CA PRO A 374 145.00 12.23 33.71
C PRO A 374 144.80 13.36 32.66
N PRO A 375 145.49 14.51 32.81
CA PRO A 375 145.21 15.75 32.08
C PRO A 375 145.49 15.77 30.56
N ASP A 376 146.05 14.71 29.98
CA ASP A 376 146.36 14.61 28.53
C ASP A 376 145.13 14.25 27.67
N LEU A 377 143.92 14.37 28.21
CA LEU A 377 142.69 13.80 27.63
C LEU A 377 141.63 14.89 27.35
N GLN A 378 142.05 15.99 26.72
CA GLN A 378 141.15 17.01 26.15
C GLN A 378 140.13 16.42 25.16
N ASP A 379 140.51 15.38 24.42
CA ASP A 379 139.61 14.65 23.52
C ASP A 379 138.44 13.99 24.27
N LEU A 380 138.66 13.54 25.51
CA LEU A 380 137.60 12.97 26.34
C LEU A 380 136.68 14.01 26.96
N GLN A 381 137.14 15.24 27.17
CA GLN A 381 136.26 16.36 27.50
C GLN A 381 135.31 16.68 26.33
N GLY A 382 135.79 16.60 25.08
CA GLY A 382 134.95 16.72 23.89
C GLY A 382 133.90 15.61 23.78
N VAL A 383 134.29 14.36 24.07
CA VAL A 383 133.35 13.22 24.13
C VAL A 383 132.34 13.37 25.27
N LEU A 384 132.75 13.86 26.45
CA LEU A 384 131.85 14.14 27.57
C LEU A 384 130.87 15.26 27.26
N ALA A 385 131.32 16.34 26.62
CA ALA A 385 130.44 17.42 26.17
C ALA A 385 129.41 16.91 25.14
N GLY A 386 129.85 16.10 24.18
CA GLY A 386 128.94 15.45 23.21
C GLY A 386 127.92 14.51 23.87
N LEU A 387 128.34 13.75 24.89
CA LEU A 387 127.42 12.88 25.65
C LEU A 387 126.45 13.67 26.53
N ILE A 388 126.83 14.86 27.02
CA ILE A 388 125.92 15.76 27.74
C ILE A 388 124.90 16.35 26.77
N GLU A 389 125.31 16.80 25.59
CA GLU A 389 124.37 17.25 24.55
C GLU A 389 123.42 16.12 24.11
N GLU A 390 123.91 14.89 23.91
CA GLU A 390 123.06 13.73 23.62
C GLU A 390 122.10 13.43 24.77
N LYS A 391 122.55 13.52 26.03
CA LYS A 391 121.68 13.31 27.20
C LYS A 391 120.58 14.37 27.25
N ASP A 392 120.91 15.63 27.05
CA ASP A 392 119.94 16.73 27.08
C ASP A 392 118.93 16.61 25.92
N LEU A 393 119.38 16.15 24.75
CA LEU A 393 118.52 15.82 23.60
C LEU A 393 117.58 14.65 23.92
N ILE A 394 118.08 13.59 24.56
CA ILE A 394 117.27 12.45 25.03
C ILE A 394 116.29 12.85 26.14
N GLU A 395 116.66 13.77 27.02
CA GLU A 395 115.77 14.30 28.06
C GLU A 395 114.66 15.16 27.44
N HIS A 396 114.99 15.95 26.42
CA HIS A 396 114.01 16.70 25.63
C HIS A 396 113.03 15.76 24.89
N GLU A 397 113.54 14.75 24.17
CA GLU A 397 112.71 13.73 23.52
C GLU A 397 111.82 12.98 24.53
N ASN A 398 112.33 12.67 25.73
CA ASN A 398 111.51 12.05 26.77
C ASN A 398 110.42 12.98 27.31
N ALA A 399 110.69 14.29 27.37
CA ALA A 399 109.68 15.27 27.76
C ALA A 399 108.59 15.36 26.68
N GLU A 400 108.94 15.40 25.40
CA GLU A 400 107.99 15.35 24.29
C GLU A 400 107.16 14.07 24.29
N LEU A 401 107.79 12.90 24.45
CA LEU A 401 107.08 11.61 24.53
C LEU A 401 106.13 11.53 25.73
N ARG A 402 106.41 12.23 26.84
CA ARG A 402 105.48 12.33 27.98
C ARG A 402 104.28 13.20 27.67
N ILE A 403 104.49 14.30 26.94
CA ILE A 403 103.39 15.16 26.47
C ILE A 403 102.51 14.36 25.50
N GLU A 404 103.10 13.68 24.51
CA GLU A 404 102.34 12.83 23.58
C GLU A 404 101.56 11.71 24.29
N LEU A 405 102.14 11.09 25.32
CA LEU A 405 101.44 10.09 26.14
C LEU A 405 100.25 10.70 26.89
N ALA A 406 100.40 11.91 27.44
CA ALA A 406 99.32 12.61 28.12
C ALA A 406 98.21 12.98 27.14
N ASP A 407 98.55 13.47 25.95
CA ASP A 407 97.59 13.79 24.88
C ASP A 407 96.84 12.55 24.44
N ARG A 408 97.53 11.44 24.15
CA ARG A 408 96.90 10.16 23.80
C ARG A 408 96.04 9.58 24.93
N ALA A 409 96.43 9.77 26.19
CA ALA A 409 95.61 9.34 27.33
C ALA A 409 94.31 10.17 27.42
N SER A 410 94.39 11.48 27.18
CA SER A 410 93.21 12.36 27.14
C SER A 410 92.28 12.01 25.97
N GLU A 411 92.85 11.70 24.80
CA GLU A 411 92.10 11.24 23.62
C GLU A 411 91.43 9.89 23.89
N SER A 412 92.14 8.94 24.50
CA SER A 412 91.57 7.65 24.89
C SER A 412 90.42 7.78 25.89
N GLN A 413 90.53 8.69 26.87
CA GLN A 413 89.42 8.98 27.79
C GLN A 413 88.23 9.62 27.07
N ARG A 414 88.48 10.55 26.15
CA ARG A 414 87.42 11.15 25.32
C ARG A 414 86.70 10.08 24.49
N LEU A 415 87.43 9.21 23.82
CA LEU A 415 86.87 8.12 23.02
C LEU A 415 86.06 7.13 23.87
N ARG A 416 86.50 6.83 25.10
CA ARG A 416 85.72 6.01 26.04
C ARG A 416 84.39 6.65 26.41
N LYS A 417 84.38 7.95 26.71
CA LYS A 417 83.13 8.69 26.97
C LYS A 417 82.22 8.72 25.74
N GLU A 418 82.78 8.92 24.54
CA GLU A 418 82.00 8.86 23.30
C GLU A 418 81.41 7.46 23.05
N LEU A 419 82.15 6.38 23.36
CA LEU A 419 81.65 5.01 23.28
C LEU A 419 80.55 4.73 24.31
N GLU A 420 80.69 5.21 25.54
CA GLU A 420 79.69 5.09 26.59
C GLU A 420 78.37 5.76 26.18
N ILE A 421 78.43 7.02 25.72
CA ILE A 421 77.25 7.74 25.18
C ILE A 421 76.63 6.99 23.99
N ARG A 422 77.44 6.45 23.09
CA ARG A 422 76.93 5.64 21.96
C ARG A 422 76.26 4.35 22.45
N SER A 423 76.78 3.72 23.50
CA SER A 423 76.20 2.50 24.08
C SER A 423 74.83 2.78 24.73
N GLU A 424 74.69 3.90 25.46
CA GLU A 424 73.43 4.35 26.04
C GLU A 424 72.38 4.63 24.95
N ARG A 425 72.78 5.35 23.89
CA ARG A 425 71.89 5.62 22.74
C ARG A 425 71.43 4.33 22.05
N LEU A 426 72.32 3.34 21.93
CA LEU A 426 71.97 2.03 21.37
C LEU A 426 71.02 1.25 22.28
N GLN A 427 71.17 1.37 23.59
CA GLN A 427 70.26 0.73 24.55
C GLN A 427 68.88 1.39 24.53
N GLN A 428 68.81 2.72 24.43
CA GLN A 428 67.56 3.46 24.24
C GLN A 428 66.88 3.07 22.91
N ALA A 429 67.65 2.98 21.82
CA ALA A 429 67.13 2.55 20.53
C ALA A 429 66.58 1.11 20.60
N GLN A 430 67.24 0.20 21.34
CA GLN A 430 66.75 -1.15 21.55
C GLN A 430 65.44 -1.17 22.33
N GLN A 431 65.33 -0.39 23.41
CA GLN A 431 64.08 -0.26 24.16
C GLN A 431 62.92 0.27 23.31
N MET A 432 63.22 1.20 22.39
CA MET A 432 62.24 1.71 21.44
C MET A 432 61.83 0.66 20.39
N ILE A 433 62.77 -0.17 19.93
CA ILE A 433 62.45 -1.30 19.04
C ILE A 433 61.54 -2.31 19.77
N ASP A 434 61.84 -2.63 21.03
CA ASP A 434 61.05 -3.58 21.81
C ASP A 434 59.62 -3.05 22.07
N SER A 435 59.47 -1.75 22.35
CA SER A 435 58.16 -1.13 22.54
C SER A 435 57.35 -1.07 21.23
N LEU A 436 58.00 -0.77 20.10
CA LEU A 436 57.37 -0.84 18.78
C LEU A 436 56.97 -2.27 18.41
N GLY A 437 57.79 -3.27 18.76
CA GLY A 437 57.47 -4.69 18.56
C GLY A 437 56.22 -5.14 19.34
N GLN A 438 56.07 -4.66 20.59
CA GLN A 438 54.84 -4.92 21.36
C GLN A 438 53.61 -4.24 20.76
N ALA A 439 53.77 -3.00 20.27
CA ALA A 439 52.68 -2.29 19.59
C ALA A 439 52.26 -3.00 18.29
N LEU A 440 53.21 -3.50 17.51
CA LEU A 440 52.95 -4.29 16.31
C LEU A 440 52.19 -5.59 16.62
N GLN A 441 52.63 -6.35 17.63
CA GLN A 441 51.89 -7.55 18.06
C GLN A 441 50.46 -7.25 18.51
N LYS A 442 50.23 -6.11 19.17
CA LYS A 442 48.89 -5.68 19.54
C LYS A 442 48.04 -5.39 18.30
N ASN A 443 48.59 -4.64 17.35
CA ASN A 443 47.93 -4.33 16.08
C ASN A 443 47.63 -5.61 15.28
N GLU A 444 48.54 -6.60 15.24
CA GLU A 444 48.29 -7.88 14.59
C GLU A 444 47.10 -8.64 15.19
N ARG A 445 46.96 -8.62 16.52
CA ARG A 445 45.80 -9.22 17.20
C ARG A 445 44.50 -8.46 16.89
N GLU A 446 44.55 -7.13 16.91
CA GLU A 446 43.41 -6.30 16.54
C GLU A 446 42.98 -6.54 15.08
N LEU A 447 43.94 -6.68 14.16
CA LEU A 447 43.69 -7.06 12.78
C LEU A 447 43.08 -8.46 12.64
N GLY A 448 43.52 -9.41 13.47
CA GLY A 448 42.92 -10.75 13.55
C GLY A 448 41.43 -10.68 13.92
N LEU A 449 41.10 -9.94 14.98
CA LEU A 449 39.71 -9.74 15.42
C LEU A 449 38.85 -9.03 14.36
N LEU A 450 39.42 -8.02 13.69
CA LEU A 450 38.74 -7.34 12.57
C LEU A 450 38.49 -8.30 11.41
N SER A 451 39.42 -9.20 11.10
CA SER A 451 39.24 -10.19 10.03
C SER A 451 38.16 -11.24 10.34
N GLU A 452 38.04 -11.67 11.60
CA GLU A 452 36.95 -12.54 12.04
C GLU A 452 35.60 -11.82 11.96
N THR A 453 35.54 -10.58 12.46
CA THR A 453 34.34 -9.75 12.38
C THR A 453 33.89 -9.52 10.93
N LEU A 454 34.86 -9.36 10.01
CA LEU A 454 34.60 -9.23 8.58
C LEU A 454 34.00 -10.49 7.98
N ALA A 455 34.55 -11.66 8.31
CA ALA A 455 34.02 -12.93 7.84
C ALA A 455 32.58 -13.13 8.32
N ASP A 456 32.27 -12.81 9.58
CA ASP A 456 30.91 -12.87 10.12
C ASP A 456 29.97 -11.93 9.38
N LYS A 457 30.40 -10.68 9.09
CA LYS A 457 29.59 -9.70 8.36
C LYS A 457 29.35 -10.08 6.90
N LEU A 458 30.31 -10.73 6.25
CA LEU A 458 30.12 -11.28 4.91
C LEU A 458 29.11 -12.44 4.90
N GLN A 459 29.12 -13.28 5.94
CA GLN A 459 28.13 -14.35 6.07
C GLN A 459 26.73 -13.78 6.36
N ASP A 460 26.63 -12.74 7.18
CA ASP A 460 25.37 -12.03 7.42
C ASP A 460 24.84 -11.37 6.12
N LEU A 461 25.72 -10.80 5.29
CA LEU A 461 25.37 -10.28 3.96
C LEU A 461 24.75 -11.33 3.06
N GLU A 462 25.38 -12.50 2.96
CA GLU A 462 24.90 -13.62 2.15
C GLU A 462 23.50 -14.06 2.60
N ARG A 463 23.27 -14.17 3.92
CA ARG A 463 21.94 -14.47 4.48
C ARG A 463 20.90 -13.40 4.16
N VAL A 464 21.26 -12.11 4.25
CA VAL A 464 20.33 -11.01 3.92
C VAL A 464 20.00 -11.03 2.42
N GLN A 465 20.95 -11.37 1.57
CA GLN A 465 20.73 -11.52 0.13
C GLN A 465 19.77 -12.69 -0.18
N ASP A 466 19.95 -13.84 0.46
CA ASP A 466 19.03 -14.98 0.31
C ASP A 466 17.59 -14.60 0.73
N LEU A 467 17.44 -13.91 1.86
CA LEU A 467 16.14 -13.43 2.33
C LEU A 467 15.51 -12.41 1.36
N HIS A 468 16.32 -11.53 0.77
CA HIS A 468 15.85 -10.58 -0.23
C HIS A 468 15.35 -11.28 -1.50
N ASP A 469 16.06 -12.29 -1.98
CA ASP A 469 15.64 -13.10 -3.12
C ASP A 469 14.35 -13.88 -2.82
N GLU A 470 14.17 -14.39 -1.59
CA GLU A 470 12.92 -15.01 -1.14
C GLU A 470 11.75 -14.00 -1.13
N ASP A 471 11.95 -12.80 -0.58
CA ASP A 471 10.95 -11.73 -0.56
C ASP A 471 10.57 -11.28 -1.98
N GLN A 472 11.53 -11.20 -2.91
CA GLN A 472 11.26 -10.93 -4.33
C GLN A 472 10.36 -11.99 -4.96
N ARG A 473 10.64 -13.28 -4.71
CA ARG A 473 9.80 -14.38 -5.21
C ARG A 473 8.40 -14.34 -4.59
N ALA A 474 8.29 -14.05 -3.30
CA ALA A 474 7.01 -13.91 -2.61
C ALA A 474 6.19 -12.75 -3.19
N LEU A 475 6.82 -11.60 -3.45
CA LEU A 475 6.16 -10.46 -4.08
C LEU A 475 5.67 -10.79 -5.50
N ALA A 476 6.49 -11.48 -6.30
CA ALA A 476 6.09 -11.93 -7.63
C ALA A 476 4.86 -12.86 -7.59
N SER A 477 4.83 -13.80 -6.64
CA SER A 477 3.67 -14.67 -6.42
C SER A 477 2.42 -13.87 -6.02
N ALA A 478 2.54 -12.92 -5.10
CA ALA A 478 1.42 -12.09 -4.67
C ALA A 478 0.86 -11.21 -5.80
N ILE A 479 1.73 -10.68 -6.67
CA ILE A 479 1.34 -9.93 -7.87
C ILE A 479 0.55 -10.84 -8.84
N GLN A 480 1.02 -12.06 -9.05
CA GLN A 480 0.35 -13.03 -9.91
C GLN A 480 -1.04 -13.41 -9.36
N GLU A 481 -1.16 -13.67 -8.05
CA GLU A 481 -2.45 -13.92 -7.39
C GLU A 481 -3.42 -12.74 -7.54
N ARG A 482 -2.94 -11.51 -7.33
CA ARG A 482 -3.72 -10.28 -7.54
C ARG A 482 -4.24 -10.19 -8.98
N ASP A 483 -3.40 -10.48 -9.96
CA ASP A 483 -3.78 -10.37 -11.38
C ASP A 483 -4.79 -11.46 -11.77
N GLN A 484 -4.68 -12.67 -11.19
CA GLN A 484 -5.71 -13.71 -11.33
C GLN A 484 -7.04 -13.30 -10.72
N LEU A 485 -7.04 -12.71 -9.51
CA LEU A 485 -8.25 -12.20 -8.85
C LEU A 485 -8.91 -11.07 -9.66
N ARG A 486 -8.11 -10.20 -10.30
CA ARG A 486 -8.63 -9.15 -11.20
C ARG A 486 -9.36 -9.72 -12.41
N LEU A 487 -8.81 -10.77 -13.01
CA LEU A 487 -9.45 -11.46 -14.14
C LEU A 487 -10.77 -12.11 -13.69
N GLN A 488 -10.76 -12.82 -12.57
CA GLN A 488 -11.97 -13.43 -12.02
C GLN A 488 -13.05 -12.40 -11.68
N LEU A 489 -12.66 -11.25 -11.13
CA LEU A 489 -13.59 -10.16 -10.83
C LEU A 489 -14.21 -9.59 -12.11
N ALA A 490 -13.42 -9.37 -13.16
CA ALA A 490 -13.94 -8.91 -14.45
C ALA A 490 -14.91 -9.94 -15.08
N GLU A 491 -14.58 -11.24 -15.02
CA GLU A 491 -15.47 -12.31 -15.50
C GLU A 491 -16.79 -12.36 -14.70
N GLN A 492 -16.73 -12.14 -13.38
CA GLN A 492 -17.92 -12.07 -12.52
C GLN A 492 -18.77 -10.83 -12.81
N GLU A 493 -18.16 -9.67 -13.02
CA GLU A 493 -18.84 -8.44 -13.43
C GLU A 493 -19.60 -8.63 -14.75
N ASP A 494 -18.96 -9.25 -15.74
CA ASP A 494 -19.59 -9.58 -17.03
C ASP A 494 -20.77 -10.55 -16.85
N SER A 495 -20.61 -11.58 -16.01
CA SER A 495 -21.69 -12.53 -15.70
C SER A 495 -22.89 -11.85 -15.01
N LEU A 496 -22.63 -10.90 -14.11
CA LEU A 496 -23.68 -10.11 -13.44
C LEU A 496 -24.39 -9.18 -14.41
N ALA A 497 -23.68 -8.59 -15.36
CA ALA A 497 -24.29 -7.77 -16.41
C ALA A 497 -25.25 -8.61 -17.25
N GLN A 498 -24.82 -9.80 -17.70
CA GLN A 498 -25.68 -10.72 -18.45
C GLN A 498 -26.92 -11.16 -17.65
N LEU A 499 -26.76 -11.52 -16.37
CA LEU A 499 -27.90 -11.90 -15.52
C LEU A 499 -28.88 -10.74 -15.29
N ARG A 500 -28.41 -9.50 -15.21
CA ARG A 500 -29.27 -8.30 -15.09
C ARG A 500 -30.07 -8.07 -16.36
N ASP A 501 -29.45 -8.21 -17.52
CA ASP A 501 -30.12 -8.07 -18.82
C ASP A 501 -31.19 -9.16 -18.98
N GLU A 502 -30.85 -10.42 -18.68
CA GLU A 502 -31.81 -11.52 -18.70
C GLU A 502 -32.98 -11.34 -17.73
N LEU A 503 -32.72 -10.78 -16.53
CA LEU A 503 -33.77 -10.46 -15.56
C LEU A 503 -34.71 -9.39 -16.13
N SER A 504 -34.16 -8.33 -16.71
CA SER A 504 -34.94 -7.25 -17.35
C SER A 504 -35.83 -7.79 -18.49
N ASP A 505 -35.28 -8.63 -19.36
CA ASP A 505 -36.03 -9.26 -20.46
C ASP A 505 -37.16 -10.15 -19.92
N SER A 506 -36.89 -10.91 -18.86
CA SER A 506 -37.87 -11.76 -18.20
C SER A 506 -38.98 -10.95 -17.51
N GLN A 507 -38.64 -9.80 -16.91
CA GLN A 507 -39.61 -8.88 -16.31
C GLN A 507 -40.49 -8.24 -17.37
N ALA A 508 -39.93 -7.83 -18.51
CA ALA A 508 -40.68 -7.32 -19.64
C ALA A 508 -41.66 -8.37 -20.19
N ALA A 509 -41.21 -9.63 -20.34
CA ALA A 509 -42.07 -10.74 -20.75
C ALA A 509 -43.20 -11.01 -19.74
N HIS A 510 -42.92 -10.96 -18.43
CA HIS A 510 -43.93 -11.10 -17.40
C HIS A 510 -44.97 -9.98 -17.45
N GLN A 511 -44.53 -8.72 -17.57
CA GLN A 511 -45.44 -7.57 -17.71
C GLN A 511 -46.31 -7.68 -18.97
N ALA A 512 -45.75 -8.12 -20.10
CA ALA A 512 -46.51 -8.33 -21.33
C ALA A 512 -47.56 -9.44 -21.20
N LEU A 513 -47.24 -10.55 -20.53
CA LEU A 513 -48.21 -11.61 -20.24
C LEU A 513 -49.29 -11.15 -19.27
N GLN A 514 -48.93 -10.36 -18.26
CA GLN A 514 -49.87 -9.81 -17.30
C GLN A 514 -50.83 -8.82 -17.94
N GLN A 515 -50.34 -7.92 -18.81
CA GLN A 515 -51.19 -7.03 -19.61
C GLN A 515 -52.17 -7.82 -20.49
N LYS A 516 -51.72 -8.88 -21.16
CA LYS A 516 -52.62 -9.75 -21.96
C LYS A 516 -53.70 -10.42 -21.10
N LEU A 517 -53.38 -10.73 -19.84
CA LEU A 517 -54.33 -11.31 -18.90
C LEU A 517 -55.34 -10.25 -18.41
N ASP A 518 -54.88 -9.03 -18.13
CA ASP A 518 -55.74 -7.90 -17.73
C ASP A 518 -56.66 -7.42 -18.88
N GLU A 519 -56.20 -7.50 -20.13
CA GLU A 519 -57.01 -7.21 -21.33
C GLU A 519 -58.15 -8.23 -21.55
N LEU A 520 -58.01 -9.44 -21.00
CA LEU A 520 -59.07 -10.44 -21.04
C LEU A 520 -60.06 -10.14 -19.91
N ASP A 521 -61.09 -9.34 -20.21
CA ASP A 521 -62.12 -8.91 -19.25
C ASP A 521 -63.11 -10.05 -18.92
N ILE A 522 -62.64 -10.97 -18.07
CA ILE A 522 -63.39 -12.16 -17.63
C ILE A 522 -64.71 -11.77 -16.95
N GLU A 523 -64.75 -10.61 -16.29
CA GLU A 523 -65.95 -10.10 -15.64
C GLU A 523 -67.03 -9.72 -16.65
N GLN A 524 -66.68 -9.04 -17.74
CA GLN A 524 -67.64 -8.74 -18.82
C GLN A 524 -68.20 -10.02 -19.46
N LEU A 525 -67.35 -10.99 -19.75
CA LEU A 525 -67.77 -12.24 -20.39
C LEU A 525 -68.66 -13.12 -19.48
N THR A 526 -68.39 -13.11 -18.17
CA THR A 526 -69.24 -13.81 -17.20
C THR A 526 -70.60 -13.12 -17.04
N GLN A 527 -70.63 -11.78 -17.05
CA GLN A 527 -71.87 -11.01 -17.06
C GLN A 527 -72.72 -11.26 -18.32
N GLU A 528 -72.11 -11.28 -19.51
CA GLU A 528 -72.81 -11.58 -20.77
C GLU A 528 -73.40 -13.00 -20.77
N ARG A 529 -72.64 -13.99 -20.30
CA ARG A 529 -73.12 -15.37 -20.16
C ARG A 529 -74.31 -15.45 -19.21
N ASP A 530 -74.24 -14.77 -18.08
CA ASP A 530 -75.31 -14.80 -17.07
C ASP A 530 -76.56 -14.05 -17.58
N HIS A 531 -76.39 -12.98 -18.36
CA HIS A 531 -77.48 -12.29 -19.06
C HIS A 531 -78.17 -13.20 -20.10
N LEU A 532 -77.39 -13.91 -20.92
CA LEU A 532 -77.92 -14.85 -21.91
C LEU A 532 -78.65 -16.03 -21.26
N ARG A 533 -78.13 -16.56 -20.15
CA ARG A 533 -78.81 -17.59 -19.36
C ARG A 533 -80.17 -17.12 -18.83
N GLN A 534 -80.22 -15.90 -18.29
CA GLN A 534 -81.47 -15.31 -17.82
C GLN A 534 -82.47 -15.12 -18.98
N SER A 535 -82.01 -14.64 -20.13
CA SER A 535 -82.84 -14.47 -21.34
C SER A 535 -83.42 -15.80 -21.84
N LEU A 536 -82.61 -16.86 -21.91
CA LEU A 536 -83.05 -18.20 -22.28
C LEU A 536 -84.05 -18.78 -21.28
N GLN A 537 -83.84 -18.57 -19.99
CA GLN A 537 -84.76 -19.04 -18.95
C GLN A 537 -86.13 -18.36 -19.07
N LEU A 538 -86.16 -17.05 -19.33
CA LEU A 538 -87.39 -16.29 -19.57
C LEU A 538 -88.12 -16.78 -20.84
N MET A 539 -87.40 -16.99 -21.95
CA MET A 539 -87.95 -17.53 -23.19
C MET A 539 -88.52 -18.95 -23.02
N THR A 540 -87.82 -19.81 -22.27
CA THR A 540 -88.28 -21.18 -21.97
C THR A 540 -89.56 -21.15 -21.14
N GLN A 541 -89.62 -20.30 -20.10
CA GLN A 541 -90.84 -20.09 -19.32
C GLN A 541 -92.00 -19.54 -20.17
N GLN A 542 -91.72 -18.66 -21.14
CA GLN A 542 -92.73 -18.15 -22.06
C GLN A 542 -93.23 -19.25 -23.01
N GLN A 543 -92.34 -20.13 -23.48
CA GLN A 543 -92.71 -21.29 -24.28
C GLN A 543 -93.56 -22.28 -23.49
N GLU A 544 -93.21 -22.58 -22.23
CA GLU A 544 -94.01 -23.43 -21.34
C GLU A 544 -95.41 -22.86 -21.10
N ARG A 545 -95.52 -21.55 -20.82
CA ARG A 545 -96.82 -20.87 -20.68
C ARG A 545 -97.66 -20.97 -21.95
N ARG A 546 -97.03 -20.83 -23.13
CA ARG A 546 -97.72 -20.98 -24.42
C ARG A 546 -98.09 -22.43 -24.70
N GLN A 547 -97.27 -23.41 -24.32
CA GLN A 547 -97.57 -24.83 -24.43
C GLN A 547 -98.75 -25.21 -23.54
N GLN A 548 -98.78 -24.73 -22.29
CA GLN A 548 -99.92 -24.89 -21.38
C GLN A 548 -101.19 -24.24 -21.95
N SER A 549 -101.07 -23.04 -22.55
CA SER A 549 -102.21 -22.41 -23.23
C SER A 549 -102.70 -23.23 -24.42
N LEU A 550 -101.78 -23.83 -25.18
CA LEU A 550 -102.08 -24.70 -26.30
C LEU A 550 -102.76 -25.99 -25.89
N ASP A 551 -102.29 -26.61 -24.82
CA ASP A 551 -102.90 -27.83 -24.29
C ASP A 551 -104.30 -27.53 -23.74
N SER A 552 -104.49 -26.38 -23.08
CA SER A 552 -105.83 -25.91 -22.68
C SER A 552 -106.75 -25.64 -23.89
N LEU A 553 -106.21 -25.13 -24.99
CA LEU A 553 -106.98 -24.91 -26.23
C LEU A 553 -107.31 -26.24 -26.94
N LYS A 554 -106.39 -27.20 -26.96
CA LYS A 554 -106.65 -28.56 -27.47
C LYS A 554 -107.73 -29.27 -26.65
N GLU A 555 -107.71 -29.09 -25.34
CA GLU A 555 -108.73 -29.65 -24.45
C GLU A 555 -110.10 -28.99 -24.68
N LYS A 556 -110.14 -27.67 -24.86
CA LYS A 556 -111.35 -26.94 -25.31
C LYS A 556 -111.82 -27.38 -26.70
N LEU A 557 -110.90 -27.73 -27.60
CA LEU A 557 -111.24 -28.21 -28.93
C LEU A 557 -111.82 -29.63 -28.89
N LYS A 558 -111.25 -30.54 -28.09
CA LYS A 558 -111.81 -31.88 -27.84
C LYS A 558 -113.20 -31.83 -27.20
N THR A 559 -113.43 -30.91 -26.26
CA THR A 559 -114.76 -30.71 -25.68
C THR A 559 -115.75 -30.12 -26.69
N GLY A 560 -115.29 -29.24 -27.60
CA GLY A 560 -116.05 -28.79 -28.76
C GLY A 560 -116.40 -29.92 -29.76
N GLU A 561 -115.44 -30.78 -30.10
CA GLU A 561 -115.65 -31.96 -30.95
C GLU A 561 -116.67 -32.93 -30.34
N ALA A 562 -116.60 -33.18 -29.03
CA ALA A 562 -117.57 -34.02 -28.33
C ALA A 562 -119.00 -33.43 -28.33
N LEU A 563 -119.14 -32.10 -28.33
CA LEU A 563 -120.43 -31.43 -28.48
C LEU A 563 -120.95 -31.51 -29.93
N TYR A 564 -120.05 -31.39 -30.91
CA TYR A 564 -120.39 -31.54 -32.33
C TYR A 564 -120.90 -32.95 -32.65
N ASP A 565 -120.24 -33.99 -32.13
CA ASP A 565 -120.68 -35.39 -32.32
C ASP A 565 -122.03 -35.70 -31.66
N LYS A 566 -122.33 -35.08 -30.51
CA LYS A 566 -123.66 -35.17 -29.89
C LYS A 566 -124.73 -34.52 -30.78
N LEU A 567 -124.44 -33.37 -31.37
CA LEU A 567 -125.32 -32.66 -32.30
C LEU A 567 -125.56 -33.45 -33.59
N LYS A 568 -124.51 -34.07 -34.13
CA LYS A 568 -124.58 -34.94 -35.31
C LYS A 568 -125.49 -36.16 -35.09
N ARG A 569 -125.34 -36.85 -33.95
CA ARG A 569 -126.22 -37.97 -33.58
C ARG A 569 -127.68 -37.56 -33.37
N HIS A 570 -127.92 -36.33 -32.92
CA HIS A 570 -129.27 -35.78 -32.79
C HIS A 570 -129.90 -35.47 -34.17
N ALA A 571 -129.11 -34.94 -35.11
CA ALA A 571 -129.54 -34.67 -36.48
C ALA A 571 -129.82 -35.98 -37.26
N GLU A 572 -129.00 -37.01 -37.10
CA GLU A 572 -129.21 -38.33 -37.72
C GLU A 572 -130.49 -39.02 -37.20
N LYS A 573 -130.83 -38.85 -35.91
CA LYS A 573 -132.11 -39.34 -35.35
C LYS A 573 -133.33 -38.60 -35.93
N GLN A 574 -133.23 -37.29 -36.17
CA GLN A 574 -134.32 -36.53 -36.80
C GLN A 574 -134.48 -36.87 -38.29
N ALA A 575 -133.38 -37.16 -38.99
CA ALA A 575 -133.42 -37.61 -40.38
C ALA A 575 -134.15 -38.96 -40.55
N LEU A 576 -133.94 -39.90 -39.63
CA LEU A 576 -134.64 -41.18 -39.61
C LEU A 576 -136.14 -41.05 -39.30
N GLN A 577 -136.55 -40.10 -38.44
CA GLN A 577 -137.96 -39.80 -38.20
C GLN A 577 -138.66 -39.19 -39.43
N LEU A 578 -137.97 -38.32 -40.17
CA LEU A 578 -138.49 -37.74 -41.43
C LEU A 578 -138.66 -38.81 -42.53
N GLN A 579 -137.75 -39.79 -42.61
CA GLN A 579 -137.83 -40.87 -43.60
C GLN A 579 -139.02 -41.82 -43.36
N ALA A 580 -139.41 -42.05 -42.10
CA ALA A 580 -140.60 -42.83 -41.75
C ALA A 580 -141.91 -42.13 -42.19
N GLN A 581 -141.99 -40.80 -42.02
CA GLN A 581 -143.17 -40.01 -42.43
C GLN A 581 -143.31 -39.91 -43.96
N VAL A 582 -142.20 -39.90 -44.71
CA VAL A 582 -142.23 -39.91 -46.18
C VAL A 582 -142.80 -41.22 -46.74
N HIS A 583 -142.57 -42.36 -46.08
CA HIS A 583 -143.15 -43.64 -46.47
C HIS A 583 -144.67 -43.72 -46.22
N GLU A 584 -145.19 -43.07 -45.17
CA GLU A 584 -146.64 -42.98 -44.92
C GLU A 584 -147.33 -42.08 -45.97
N ILE A 585 -146.71 -40.98 -46.37
CA ILE A 585 -147.24 -40.09 -47.42
C ILE A 585 -147.30 -40.79 -48.80
N GLN A 586 -146.35 -41.68 -49.11
CA GLN A 586 -146.37 -42.45 -50.35
C GLN A 586 -147.50 -43.50 -50.38
N ARG A 587 -147.87 -44.08 -49.22
CA ARG A 587 -149.02 -44.99 -49.09
C ARG A 587 -150.36 -44.29 -49.38
N TYR A 588 -150.56 -43.09 -48.82
CA TYR A 588 -151.76 -42.29 -49.10
C TYR A 588 -151.85 -41.82 -50.56
N ARG A 589 -150.70 -41.66 -51.24
CA ARG A 589 -150.65 -41.26 -52.66
C ARG A 589 -151.09 -42.38 -53.61
N SER A 590 -150.81 -43.65 -53.28
CA SER A 590 -151.29 -44.80 -54.06
C SER A 590 -152.79 -45.09 -53.92
N GLU A 591 -153.41 -44.75 -52.79
CA GLU A 591 -154.85 -44.90 -52.59
C GLU A 591 -155.68 -43.84 -53.36
N LEU A 592 -155.14 -42.63 -53.51
CA LEU A 592 -155.78 -41.55 -54.30
C LEU A 592 -155.73 -41.79 -55.82
N GLN A 593 -154.74 -42.53 -56.34
CA GLN A 593 -154.67 -42.87 -57.76
C GLN A 593 -155.70 -43.94 -58.19
N LEU A 594 -156.12 -44.82 -57.26
CA LEU A 594 -157.16 -45.83 -57.52
C LEU A 594 -158.58 -45.24 -57.55
N LEU A 595 -158.81 -44.10 -56.89
CA LEU A 595 -160.10 -43.39 -56.91
C LEU A 595 -160.26 -42.48 -58.14
N LYS A 596 -159.16 -41.94 -58.67
CA LYS A 596 -159.20 -41.04 -59.85
C LYS A 596 -159.49 -41.76 -61.18
N GLY A 597 -159.10 -43.03 -61.32
CA GLY A 597 -159.42 -43.82 -62.52
C GLY A 597 -160.85 -44.38 -62.57
N ARG A 598 -161.61 -44.28 -61.47
CA ARG A 598 -163.01 -44.75 -61.39
C ARG A 598 -164.01 -43.69 -61.83
N ASP A 599 -163.67 -42.40 -61.71
CA ASP A 599 -164.51 -41.28 -62.13
C ASP A 599 -164.38 -40.95 -63.64
N GLU A 600 -163.26 -41.27 -64.28
CA GLU A 600 -163.06 -41.07 -65.73
C GLU A 600 -163.79 -42.11 -66.62
N ALA A 601 -164.37 -43.17 -66.03
CA ALA A 601 -165.17 -44.17 -66.73
C ALA A 601 -166.68 -43.85 -66.77
N ILE A 602 -167.14 -42.78 -66.11
CA ILE A 602 -168.58 -42.44 -65.99
C ILE A 602 -168.96 -41.19 -66.81
N ASP A 603 -168.00 -40.32 -67.18
CA ASP A 603 -168.27 -39.05 -67.87
C ASP A 603 -168.18 -39.08 -69.43
N SER A 604 -167.92 -40.24 -70.06
CA SER A 604 -167.89 -40.37 -71.54
C SER A 604 -169.10 -41.08 -72.17
N LEU A 605 -170.19 -41.31 -71.41
CA LEU A 605 -171.44 -41.93 -71.89
C LEU A 605 -172.63 -40.96 -72.03
N SER A 606 -172.41 -39.64 -72.15
CA SER A 606 -173.55 -38.69 -72.29
C SER A 606 -173.39 -37.49 -73.24
N GLU A 607 -172.57 -37.57 -74.29
CA GLU A 607 -172.74 -36.71 -75.48
C GLU A 607 -172.43 -37.48 -76.78
N GLY A 608 -173.49 -37.97 -77.46
CA GLY A 608 -173.37 -38.58 -78.78
C GLY A 608 -174.45 -39.60 -79.12
N SER A 609 -175.59 -39.10 -79.58
CA SER A 609 -176.54 -39.75 -80.48
C SER A 609 -175.88 -40.41 -81.69
#